data_AF-A0AAU4DIE1-F1
#
_entry.id   AF-A0AAU4DIE1-F1
#
_cell.length_a   1.000
_cell.length_b   1.000
_cell.length_c   1.000
_cell.angle_alpha   90.00
_cell.angle_beta   90.00
_cell.angle_gamma   90.00
#
_symmetry.space_group_name_H-M   'P 1'
#
loop_
_entity.id
_entity.type
_entity.pdbx_description
1 polymer ?
#
loop_
_entity_poly.entity_id
_entity_poly.type
_entity_poly.pdbx_seq_one_letter_code
_entity_poly.pdbx_strand_id
1 'polypeptide(L)' 'MTTTRQTIEPQPEPGQDIVLDVFAHADLTGAHTASTTHPGQWWHLWTRDGRYLGSANRPELLGALIHQTR' A
#
# COMPACT_ATOMS: atom_id res chain seq x y z
N MET A 1 37.44 15.92 2.18
CA MET A 1 36.23 15.25 2.71
C MET A 1 35.36 14.91 1.51
N THR A 2 35.34 13.64 1.11
CA THR A 2 34.66 13.20 -0.12
C THR A 2 33.24 12.78 0.26
N THR A 3 32.25 13.55 -0.17
CA THR A 3 30.82 13.23 0.03
C THR A 3 30.45 12.09 -0.91
N THR A 4 30.34 10.88 -0.38
CA THR A 4 29.76 9.74 -1.11
C THR A 4 28.27 10.01 -1.28
N ARG A 5 27.82 10.28 -2.51
CA ARG A 5 26.40 10.19 -2.86
C ARG A 5 26.03 8.72 -2.75
N GLN A 6 25.34 8.33 -1.68
CA GLN A 6 24.67 7.03 -1.65
C GLN A 6 23.58 7.07 -2.73
N THR A 7 23.84 6.42 -3.86
CA THR A 7 22.79 6.00 -4.78
C THR A 7 21.95 5.00 -3.99
N ILE A 8 20.77 5.44 -3.57
CA ILE A 8 19.78 4.56 -2.97
C ILE A 8 19.28 3.70 -4.13
N GLU A 9 19.88 2.52 -4.34
CA GLU A 9 19.27 1.52 -5.20
C GLU A 9 17.86 1.25 -4.64
N PRO A 10 16.79 1.29 -5.45
CA PRO A 10 15.48 0.93 -4.99
C PRO A 10 15.53 -0.52 -4.53
N GLN A 11 15.55 -0.73 -3.21
CA GLN A 11 15.34 -2.03 -2.61
C GLN A 11 14.06 -2.58 -3.25
N PRO A 12 14.04 -3.78 -3.85
CA PRO A 12 12.82 -4.33 -4.39
C PRO A 12 11.82 -4.39 -3.24
N GLU A 13 10.80 -3.54 -3.28
CA GLU A 13 9.72 -3.61 -2.30
C GLU A 13 9.18 -5.04 -2.37
N PRO A 14 9.06 -5.75 -1.24
CA PRO A 14 8.60 -7.13 -1.26
C PRO A 14 7.27 -7.18 -2.00
N GLY A 15 7.31 -7.74 -3.21
CA GLY A 15 6.18 -7.78 -4.11
C GLY A 15 5.01 -8.45 -3.40
N GLN A 16 3.90 -7.72 -3.31
CA GLN A 16 2.64 -8.30 -2.88
C GLN A 16 2.04 -9.02 -4.08
N ASP A 17 2.17 -10.35 -4.10
CA ASP A 17 1.90 -11.19 -5.27
C ASP A 17 0.56 -11.94 -5.18
N ILE A 18 -0.15 -11.81 -4.05
CA ILE A 18 -1.50 -12.36 -3.86
C ILE A 18 -2.47 -11.24 -3.52
N VAL A 19 -3.63 -11.23 -4.19
CA VAL A 19 -4.81 -10.46 -3.77
C VAL A 19 -5.70 -11.37 -2.92
N LEU A 20 -5.91 -10.99 -1.66
CA LEU A 20 -6.75 -11.70 -0.70
C LEU A 20 -8.21 -11.25 -0.73
N ASP A 21 -8.43 -9.95 -0.93
CA ASP A 21 -9.76 -9.34 -0.95
C ASP A 21 -9.74 -8.01 -1.72
N VAL A 22 -10.89 -7.62 -2.26
CA VAL A 22 -11.11 -6.32 -2.90
C VAL A 22 -12.49 -5.82 -2.51
N PHE A 23 -12.56 -4.59 -2.01
CA PHE A 23 -13.83 -3.95 -1.70
C PHE A 23 -13.91 -2.54 -2.27
N ALA A 24 -15.13 -2.07 -2.48
CA ALA A 24 -15.42 -0.67 -2.78
C ALA A 24 -16.18 -0.06 -1.60
N HIS A 25 -15.80 1.16 -1.21
CA HIS A 25 -16.50 1.93 -0.19
C HIS A 25 -16.57 3.40 -0.58
N ALA A 26 -17.79 3.91 -0.82
CA ALA A 26 -18.00 5.24 -1.40
C ALA A 26 -17.20 5.41 -2.71
N ASP A 27 -16.34 6.41 -2.80
CA ASP A 27 -15.48 6.68 -3.96
C ASP A 27 -14.07 6.08 -3.82
N LEU A 28 -13.92 5.04 -3.01
CA LEU A 28 -12.66 4.35 -2.78
C LEU A 28 -12.73 2.87 -3.18
N THR A 29 -11.62 2.37 -3.68
CA THR A 29 -11.37 0.94 -3.86
C THR A 29 -10.22 0.52 -2.95
N GLY A 30 -10.43 -0.55 -2.18
CA GLY A 30 -9.44 -1.15 -1.31
C GLY A 30 -9.05 -2.53 -1.81
N ALA A 31 -7.76 -2.87 -1.81
CA ALA A 31 -7.27 -4.22 -2.06
C ALA A 31 -6.46 -4.71 -0.87
N HIS A 32 -6.76 -5.91 -0.41
CA HIS A 32 -5.94 -6.63 0.55
C HIS A 32 -4.98 -7.53 -0.21
N THR A 33 -3.70 -7.41 0.07
CA THR A 33 -2.69 -8.22 -0.59
C THR A 33 -1.77 -8.87 0.43
N ALA A 34 -1.16 -9.99 0.03
CA ALA A 34 -0.13 -10.66 0.79
C ALA A 34 1.08 -10.96 -0.09
N SER A 35 2.21 -11.22 0.56
CA SER A 35 3.37 -11.78 -0.13
C SER A 35 3.55 -13.27 0.19
N THR A 36 3.81 -14.08 -0.82
CA THR A 36 4.18 -15.50 -0.66
C THR A 36 5.61 -15.69 -0.19
N THR A 37 6.47 -14.70 -0.48
CA THR A 37 7.90 -14.76 -0.24
C THR A 37 8.30 -14.06 1.06
N HIS A 38 7.48 -13.14 1.56
CA HIS A 38 7.72 -12.41 2.80
C HIS A 38 6.44 -12.38 3.64
N PRO A 39 6.49 -12.72 4.94
CA PRO A 39 5.31 -12.62 5.79
C PRO A 39 4.88 -11.16 5.92
N GLY A 40 3.74 -10.81 5.30
CA GLY A 40 3.19 -9.47 5.33
C GLY A 40 1.88 -9.39 4.58
N GLN A 41 0.92 -8.70 5.17
CA GLN A 41 -0.37 -8.37 4.56
C GLN A 41 -0.51 -6.85 4.54
N TRP A 42 -1.06 -6.34 3.44
CA TRP A 42 -1.18 -4.91 3.21
C TRP A 42 -2.54 -4.57 2.60
N TRP A 43 -3.12 -3.50 3.09
CA TRP A 43 -4.25 -2.84 2.48
C TRP A 43 -3.76 -1.71 1.61
N HIS A 44 -4.28 -1.60 0.39
CA HIS A 44 -3.95 -0.57 -0.57
C HIS A 44 -5.22 0.18 -0.95
N LEU A 45 -5.17 1.51 -1.03
CA LEU A 45 -6.31 2.34 -1.37
C LEU A 45 -6.11 3.12 -2.65
N TRP A 46 -7.17 3.18 -3.45
CA TRP A 46 -7.30 4.04 -4.60
C TRP A 46 -8.62 4.81 -4.53
N THR A 47 -8.65 5.98 -5.14
CA THR A 47 -9.89 6.67 -5.47
C THR A 47 -10.59 5.98 -6.64
N ARG A 48 -11.86 6.32 -6.88
CA ARG A 48 -12.67 5.80 -7.97
C ARG A 48 -12.12 6.09 -9.37
N ASP A 49 -11.41 7.19 -9.54
CA ASP A 49 -10.69 7.55 -10.77
C ASP A 49 -9.33 6.85 -10.90
N GLY A 50 -8.97 5.98 -9.94
CA GLY A 50 -7.78 5.14 -10.00
C GLY A 50 -6.52 5.79 -9.40
N ARG A 51 -6.64 6.94 -8.72
CA ARG A 51 -5.49 7.56 -8.04
C ARG A 51 -5.14 6.79 -6.77
N TYR A 52 -3.90 6.36 -6.66
CA TYR A 52 -3.39 5.70 -5.46
C TYR A 52 -3.26 6.68 -4.28
N LEU A 53 -3.72 6.26 -3.10
CA LEU A 53 -3.75 7.07 -1.88
C LEU A 53 -2.74 6.59 -0.83
N GLY A 54 -2.41 5.29 -0.83
CA GLY A 54 -1.41 4.73 0.08
C GLY A 54 -1.72 3.30 0.49
N SER A 55 -0.90 2.78 1.40
CA SER A 55 -1.04 1.45 1.96
C SER A 55 -0.84 1.42 3.47
N ALA A 56 -1.40 0.39 4.10
CA ALA A 56 -1.25 0.13 5.52
C ALA A 56 -1.24 -1.37 5.79
N ASN A 57 -0.31 -1.84 6.62
CA ASN A 57 -0.23 -3.22 7.08
C ASN A 57 -1.05 -3.48 8.37
N ARG A 58 -1.82 -2.48 8.81
CA ARG A 58 -2.68 -2.55 10.00
C ARG A 58 -4.09 -2.06 9.65
N PRO A 59 -5.15 -2.85 9.90
CA PRO A 59 -6.53 -2.44 9.58
C PRO A 59 -6.97 -1.13 10.24
N GLU A 60 -6.44 -0.80 11.42
CA GLU A 60 -6.81 0.42 12.14
C GLU A 60 -6.32 1.68 11.41
N LEU A 61 -5.18 1.57 10.71
CA LEU A 61 -4.64 2.66 9.89
C LEU A 61 -5.38 2.79 8.56
N LEU A 62 -6.03 1.73 8.09
CA LEU A 62 -6.90 1.75 6.91
C LEU A 62 -8.09 2.68 7.12
N GLY A 63 -8.74 2.58 8.29
CA GLY A 63 -9.84 3.47 8.66
C GLY A 63 -9.41 4.93 8.68
N ALA A 64 -8.22 5.22 9.22
CA ALA A 64 -7.65 6.56 9.22
C ALA A 64 -7.40 7.10 7.81
N LEU A 65 -6.89 6.28 6.89
CA LEU A 65 -6.71 6.64 5.48
C LEU A 65 -8.05 6.97 4.80
N ILE A 66 -9.08 6.15 5.02
CA ILE A 66 -10.44 6.38 4.49
C ILE A 66 -11.01 7.71 5.02
N HIS A 67 -10.83 8.00 6.31
CA HIS A 67 -11.32 9.24 6.91
C HIS A 67 -10.60 10.49 6.41
N GLN A 68 -9.29 10.43 6.12
CA GLN A 68 -8.52 11.56 5.59
C GLN A 68 -8.85 11.90 4.13
N THR A 69 -9.46 10.97 3.40
CA THR A 69 -9.79 11.15 1.98
C THR A 69 -11.18 11.73 1.71
N ARG A 70 -11.97 11.99 2.77
CA ARG A 70 -13.28 12.67 2.70
C ARG A 70 -13.12 14.17 2.89
#